data_AF-A0A853AHF0-F1
#
_entry.id   AF-A0A853AHF0-F1
#
_cell.length_a   1.000
_cell.length_b   1.000
_cell.length_c   1.000
_cell.angle_alpha   90.00
_cell.angle_beta   90.00
_cell.angle_gamma   90.00
#
_symmetry.space_group_name_H-M   'P 1'
#
loop_
_entity.id
_entity.type
_entity.pdbx_description
1 polymer ?
#
loop_
_entity_poly.entity_id
_entity_poly.type
_entity_poly.pdbx_seq_one_letter_code
_entity_poly.pdbx_strand_id
1 'polypeptide(L)'
;MGKSKKDYERDYTDPQLRERLKEEVKASDKGGAPGQWSARKSQLLTQEYEKHGGGYRNPPEQRTREQRNLEEWTEQDWQTESGSAEARHDGETERYLPKSAWEELSPQERRETQRRKRSESRKGEQRSANPPAAKAARKVAELDALSAKEAVKRARDLSPREAEQALQHERDHKARKTVLDQLDKAVHRG
;
A
#
# COMPACT_ATOMS: atom_id res chain seq x y z
N MET A 1 -3.17 6.55 20.50
CA MET A 1 -3.54 7.97 20.56
C MET A 1 -3.22 8.61 19.22
N GLY A 2 -4.04 9.56 18.74
CA GLY A 2 -3.74 10.31 17.52
C GLY A 2 -2.58 11.29 17.73
N LYS A 3 -1.91 11.71 16.64
CA LYS A 3 -0.87 12.75 16.69
C LYS A 3 -1.45 14.05 17.26
N SER A 4 -0.72 14.69 18.17
CA SER A 4 -1.07 16.01 18.70
C SER A 4 -0.72 17.12 17.70
N LYS A 5 -1.27 18.33 17.89
CA LYS A 5 -0.89 19.51 17.08
C LYS A 5 0.63 19.73 17.07
N LYS A 6 1.30 19.57 18.22
CA LYS A 6 2.75 19.67 18.36
C LYS A 6 3.50 18.62 17.54
N ASP A 7 2.96 17.40 17.44
CA ASP A 7 3.56 16.36 16.60
C ASP A 7 3.49 16.75 15.11
N TYR A 8 2.37 17.32 14.66
CA TYR A 8 2.27 17.79 13.28
C TYR A 8 3.22 18.96 13.00
N GLU A 9 3.33 19.93 13.91
CA GLU A 9 4.28 21.06 13.80
C GLU A 9 5.73 20.61 13.75
N ARG A 10 6.10 19.58 14.51
CA ARG A 10 7.43 18.98 14.46
C ARG A 10 7.68 18.24 13.14
N ASP A 11 6.70 17.50 12.63
CA ASP A 11 6.90 16.56 11.54
C ASP A 11 6.76 17.19 10.14
N TYR A 12 5.92 18.22 9.99
CA TYR A 12 5.47 18.76 8.70
C TYR A 12 5.79 20.25 8.54
N THR A 13 6.18 20.66 7.32
CA THR A 13 6.52 22.05 7.00
C THR A 13 5.33 22.99 7.16
N ASP A 14 4.14 22.57 6.73
CA ASP A 14 2.87 23.30 6.89
C ASP A 14 1.76 22.38 7.45
N PRO A 15 1.64 22.32 8.80
CA PRO A 15 0.61 21.52 9.47
C PRO A 15 -0.83 21.94 9.12
N GLN A 16 -1.06 23.24 8.92
CA GLN A 16 -2.41 23.77 8.67
C GLN A 16 -2.87 23.42 7.25
N LEU A 17 -1.99 23.52 6.26
CA LEU A 17 -2.25 23.03 4.91
C LEU A 17 -2.57 21.53 4.93
N ARG A 18 -1.78 20.73 5.63
CA ARG A 18 -2.02 19.28 5.74
C ARG A 18 -3.38 18.96 6.37
N GLU A 19 -3.78 19.69 7.40
CA GLU A 19 -5.08 19.49 8.05
C GLU A 19 -6.25 19.86 7.13
N ARG A 20 -6.17 21.00 6.42
CA ARG A 20 -7.20 21.39 5.44
C ARG A 20 -7.37 20.34 4.34
N LEU A 21 -6.27 19.95 3.69
CA LEU A 21 -6.28 18.93 2.63
C LEU A 21 -6.80 17.59 3.14
N LYS A 22 -6.51 17.23 4.40
CA LYS A 22 -7.02 16.00 5.00
C LYS A 22 -8.54 16.01 5.07
N GLU A 23 -9.15 17.10 5.51
CA GLU A 23 -10.61 17.18 5.59
C GLU A 23 -11.27 17.26 4.21
N GLU A 24 -10.66 17.95 3.24
CA GLU A 24 -11.11 17.95 1.84
C GLU A 24 -11.09 16.55 1.22
N VAL A 25 -9.96 15.84 1.34
CA VAL A 25 -9.82 14.46 0.84
C VAL A 25 -10.79 13.53 1.56
N LYS A 26 -11.00 13.71 2.87
CA LYS A 26 -11.96 12.93 3.65
C LYS A 26 -13.39 13.17 3.20
N ALA A 27 -13.76 14.42 2.89
CA ALA A 27 -15.09 14.76 2.38
C ALA A 27 -15.33 14.25 0.95
N SER A 28 -14.28 14.12 0.14
CA SER A 28 -14.40 13.60 -1.23
C SER A 28 -14.81 12.12 -1.31
N ASP A 29 -15.34 11.71 -2.46
CA ASP A 29 -15.56 10.32 -2.86
C ASP A 29 -14.31 9.64 -3.45
N LYS A 30 -13.22 10.41 -3.60
CA LYS A 30 -11.93 9.90 -4.09
C LYS A 30 -11.27 9.00 -3.04
N GLY A 31 -10.90 7.81 -3.47
CA GLY A 31 -10.26 6.83 -2.58
C GLY A 31 -11.18 6.19 -1.54
N GLY A 32 -12.51 6.31 -1.68
CA GLY A 32 -13.48 5.66 -0.80
C GLY A 32 -14.66 6.56 -0.47
N ALA A 33 -15.61 6.06 0.31
CA ALA A 33 -16.83 6.81 0.61
C ALA A 33 -16.55 8.18 1.28
N PRO A 34 -17.33 9.23 0.94
CA PRO A 34 -17.32 10.53 1.61
C PRO A 34 -17.40 10.43 3.14
N GLY A 35 -16.66 11.31 3.83
CA GLY A 35 -16.59 11.38 5.29
C GLY A 35 -15.73 10.31 5.97
N GLN A 36 -15.35 9.25 5.25
CA GLN A 36 -14.56 8.15 5.80
C GLN A 36 -13.07 8.28 5.47
N TRP A 37 -12.21 7.84 6.39
CA TRP A 37 -10.78 7.74 6.15
C TRP A 37 -10.41 6.36 5.63
N SER A 38 -9.69 6.31 4.51
CA SER A 38 -9.22 5.08 3.89
C SER A 38 -7.70 5.13 3.69
N ALA A 39 -7.12 3.99 3.37
CA ALA A 39 -5.73 3.92 2.96
C ALA A 39 -5.51 4.86 1.75
N ARG A 40 -6.30 4.73 0.67
CA ARG A 40 -6.10 5.53 -0.56
C ARG A 40 -6.19 7.04 -0.30
N LYS A 41 -7.09 7.47 0.57
CA LYS A 41 -7.16 8.87 1.03
C LYS A 41 -5.88 9.34 1.73
N SER A 42 -5.16 8.44 2.40
CA SER A 42 -3.85 8.76 2.99
C SER A 42 -2.78 9.02 1.94
N GLN A 43 -2.77 8.27 0.83
CA GLN A 43 -1.88 8.54 -0.31
C GLN A 43 -2.25 9.85 -1.02
N LEU A 44 -3.55 10.05 -1.29
CA LEU A 44 -4.04 11.28 -1.91
C LEU A 44 -3.65 12.51 -1.07
N LEU A 45 -3.78 12.43 0.25
CA LEU A 45 -3.33 13.48 1.14
C LEU A 45 -1.81 13.72 1.03
N THR A 46 -0.99 12.68 0.93
CA THR A 46 0.46 12.86 0.75
C THR A 46 0.76 13.56 -0.57
N GLN A 47 0.18 13.09 -1.68
CA GLN A 47 0.37 13.64 -3.03
C GLN A 47 -0.10 15.10 -3.12
N GLU A 48 -1.31 15.40 -2.63
CA GLU A 48 -1.82 16.78 -2.65
C GLU A 48 -1.02 17.69 -1.72
N TYR A 49 -0.60 17.19 -0.55
CA TYR A 49 0.22 17.99 0.35
C TYR A 49 1.56 18.38 -0.29
N GLU A 50 2.24 17.44 -0.94
CA GLU A 50 3.49 17.71 -1.66
C GLU A 50 3.28 18.62 -2.86
N LYS A 51 2.22 18.39 -3.64
CA LYS A 51 1.83 19.23 -4.78
C LYS A 51 1.52 20.68 -4.38
N HIS A 52 1.01 20.91 -3.18
CA HIS A 52 0.76 22.24 -2.62
C HIS A 52 1.99 22.82 -1.88
N GLY A 53 3.19 22.25 -2.05
CA GLY A 53 4.44 22.75 -1.47
C GLY A 53 4.68 22.31 -0.02
N GLY A 54 3.83 21.44 0.50
CA GLY A 54 4.02 20.79 1.79
C GLY A 54 5.14 19.74 1.75
N GLY A 55 5.78 19.51 2.88
CA GLY A 55 6.80 18.49 3.02
C GLY A 55 7.02 18.08 4.47
N TYR A 56 8.04 17.26 4.68
CA TYR A 56 8.50 16.84 6.00
C TYR A 56 9.65 17.74 6.47
N ARG A 57 9.68 18.05 7.77
CA ARG A 57 10.79 18.84 8.36
C ARG A 57 12.04 18.01 8.61
N ASN A 58 11.84 16.74 8.94
CA ASN A 58 12.94 15.83 9.25
C ASN A 58 13.44 15.15 7.97
N PRO A 59 14.77 14.95 7.85
CA PRO A 59 15.33 14.20 6.74
C PRO A 59 14.87 12.73 6.79
N PRO A 60 14.88 11.99 5.66
CA PRO A 60 14.30 10.66 5.54
C PRO A 60 14.73 9.66 6.63
N GLU A 61 15.97 9.75 7.11
CA GLU A 61 16.54 8.85 8.11
C GLU A 61 15.92 9.08 9.50
N GLN A 62 15.49 10.31 9.77
CA GLN A 62 14.86 10.73 11.03
C GLN A 62 13.33 10.67 10.98
N ARG A 63 12.74 10.30 9.83
CA ARG A 63 11.29 10.09 9.73
C ARG A 63 10.87 8.90 10.59
N THR A 64 9.62 8.89 11.02
CA THR A 64 9.02 7.73 11.69
C THR A 64 8.90 6.55 10.72
N ARG A 65 8.79 5.34 11.26
CA ARG A 65 8.60 4.13 10.43
C ARG A 65 7.33 4.24 9.59
N GLU A 66 6.27 4.80 10.16
CA GLU A 66 4.99 5.03 9.52
C GLU A 66 5.08 6.02 8.36
N GLN A 67 5.89 7.08 8.49
CA GLN A 67 6.11 8.04 7.41
C GLN A 67 6.88 7.43 6.24
N ARG A 68 7.96 6.69 6.51
CA ARG A 68 8.69 5.97 5.46
C ARG A 68 7.82 4.94 4.76
N ASN A 69 7.10 4.12 5.53
CA ASN A 69 6.15 3.17 4.95
C ASN A 69 5.08 3.88 4.11
N LEU A 70 4.59 5.06 4.51
CA LEU A 70 3.59 5.81 3.76
C LEU A 70 4.17 6.37 2.45
N GLU A 71 5.40 6.85 2.46
CA GLU A 71 6.13 7.32 1.27
C GLU A 71 6.34 6.17 0.28
N GLU A 72 6.96 5.07 0.71
CA GLU A 72 7.11 3.82 -0.07
C GLU A 72 5.78 3.33 -0.64
N TRP A 73 4.71 3.46 0.15
CA TRP A 73 3.37 3.04 -0.24
C TRP A 73 2.71 4.00 -1.23
N THR A 74 3.05 5.29 -1.19
CA THR A 74 2.51 6.33 -2.08
C THR A 74 3.23 6.35 -3.44
N GLU A 75 4.49 5.93 -3.49
CA GLU A 75 5.30 5.82 -4.72
C GLU A 75 4.90 4.63 -5.62
N GLN A 76 4.20 3.64 -5.07
CA GLN A 76 3.73 2.50 -5.85
C GLN A 76 2.61 2.89 -6.83
N ASP A 77 2.57 2.25 -7.99
CA ASP A 77 1.49 2.39 -8.97
C ASP A 77 0.24 1.63 -8.52
N TRP A 78 -0.62 2.27 -7.72
CA TRP A 78 -1.87 1.65 -7.29
C TRP A 78 -2.99 1.82 -8.31
N GLN A 79 -3.69 0.72 -8.60
CA GLN A 79 -4.75 0.68 -9.60
C GLN A 79 -5.80 -0.41 -9.32
N THR A 80 -6.94 -0.32 -10.00
CA THR A 80 -7.90 -1.42 -10.14
C THR A 80 -7.37 -2.49 -11.09
N GLU A 81 -8.08 -3.61 -11.21
CA GLU A 81 -7.75 -4.67 -12.18
C GLU A 81 -7.68 -4.14 -13.63
N SER A 82 -8.51 -3.16 -13.98
CA SER A 82 -8.55 -2.53 -15.30
C SER A 82 -7.50 -1.42 -15.51
N GLY A 83 -6.65 -1.15 -14.51
CA GLY A 83 -5.65 -0.08 -14.56
C GLY A 83 -6.18 1.30 -14.16
N SER A 84 -7.41 1.40 -13.64
CA SER A 84 -7.98 2.69 -13.22
C SER A 84 -7.43 3.14 -11.86
N ALA A 85 -7.19 4.45 -11.71
CA ALA A 85 -6.93 5.07 -10.42
C ALA A 85 -8.21 5.25 -9.58
N GLU A 86 -9.38 5.19 -10.24
CA GLU A 86 -10.70 5.32 -9.62
C GLU A 86 -11.28 3.94 -9.32
N ALA A 87 -11.25 3.57 -8.04
CA ALA A 87 -11.74 2.28 -7.59
C ALA A 87 -13.22 2.27 -7.23
N ARG A 88 -13.92 3.41 -7.24
CA ARG A 88 -15.33 3.50 -6.84
C ARG A 88 -16.16 4.02 -8.00
N HIS A 89 -17.20 3.28 -8.35
CA HIS A 89 -18.15 3.63 -9.41
C HIS A 89 -19.51 3.01 -9.06
N ASP A 90 -20.61 3.74 -9.33
CA ASP A 90 -21.99 3.25 -9.17
C ASP A 90 -22.31 2.60 -7.81
N GLY A 91 -21.77 3.15 -6.72
CA GLY A 91 -21.97 2.64 -5.36
C GLY A 91 -21.10 1.43 -4.99
N GLU A 92 -20.43 0.81 -5.97
CA GLU A 92 -19.50 -0.30 -5.79
C GLU A 92 -18.06 0.19 -5.62
N THR A 93 -17.24 -0.66 -5.02
CA THR A 93 -15.81 -0.42 -4.92
C THR A 93 -15.09 -1.64 -5.46
N GLU A 94 -14.15 -1.40 -6.37
CA GLU A 94 -13.20 -2.38 -6.89
C GLU A 94 -12.04 -2.58 -5.92
N ARG A 95 -11.35 -3.70 -6.06
CA ARG A 95 -10.09 -3.92 -5.35
C ARG A 95 -9.06 -2.95 -5.92
N TYR A 96 -8.32 -2.34 -5.00
CA TYR A 96 -7.21 -1.46 -5.31
C TYR A 96 -5.92 -2.11 -4.77
N LEU A 97 -4.98 -2.43 -5.65
CA LEU A 97 -3.70 -3.07 -5.35
C LEU A 97 -2.57 -2.37 -6.13
N PRO A 98 -1.29 -2.53 -5.73
CA PRO A 98 -0.17 -2.18 -6.60
C PRO A 98 -0.29 -2.92 -7.93
N LYS A 99 0.13 -2.27 -9.01
CA LYS A 99 0.21 -2.87 -10.35
C LYS A 99 1.02 -4.17 -10.35
N SER A 100 2.18 -4.19 -9.71
CA SER A 100 3.00 -5.40 -9.57
C SER A 100 2.26 -6.52 -8.82
N ALA A 101 1.45 -6.19 -7.81
CA ALA A 101 0.62 -7.19 -7.14
C ALA A 101 -0.49 -7.74 -8.06
N TRP A 102 -0.99 -6.98 -9.02
CA TRP A 102 -1.90 -7.54 -10.03
C TRP A 102 -1.17 -8.51 -10.97
N GLU A 103 0.03 -8.17 -11.39
CA GLU A 103 0.88 -9.01 -12.27
C GLU A 103 1.17 -10.38 -11.65
N GLU A 104 1.33 -10.43 -10.34
CA GLU A 104 1.51 -11.66 -9.55
C GLU A 104 0.27 -12.57 -9.42
N LEU A 105 -0.93 -12.08 -9.78
CA LEU A 105 -2.16 -12.85 -9.66
C LEU A 105 -2.55 -13.48 -11.00
N SER A 106 -2.90 -14.77 -10.96
CA SER A 106 -3.52 -15.45 -12.10
C SER A 106 -4.87 -14.82 -12.46
N PRO A 107 -5.38 -14.99 -13.70
CA PRO A 107 -6.68 -14.47 -14.09
C PRO A 107 -7.84 -14.93 -13.18
N GLN A 108 -7.73 -16.14 -12.60
CA GLN A 108 -8.72 -16.63 -11.65
C GLN A 108 -8.66 -15.89 -10.31
N GLU A 109 -7.45 -15.70 -9.76
CA GLU A 109 -7.25 -14.99 -8.49
C GLU A 109 -7.60 -13.50 -8.58
N ARG A 110 -7.35 -12.86 -9.73
CA ARG A 110 -7.77 -11.48 -9.99
C ARG A 110 -9.28 -11.34 -9.90
N ARG A 111 -10.01 -12.20 -10.64
CA ARG A 111 -11.48 -12.25 -10.63
C ARG A 111 -12.04 -12.54 -9.24
N GLU A 112 -11.45 -13.48 -8.50
CA GLU A 112 -11.89 -13.78 -7.14
C GLU A 112 -11.71 -12.57 -6.21
N THR A 113 -10.55 -11.93 -6.27
CA THR A 113 -10.18 -10.77 -5.47
C THR A 113 -11.12 -9.59 -5.70
N GLN A 114 -11.48 -9.36 -6.97
CA GLN A 114 -12.44 -8.33 -7.38
C GLN A 114 -13.87 -8.68 -6.98
N ARG A 115 -14.33 -9.91 -7.26
CA ARG A 115 -15.67 -10.39 -6.89
C ARG A 115 -15.92 -10.21 -5.40
N ARG A 116 -14.94 -10.58 -4.56
CA ARG A 116 -15.03 -10.41 -3.12
C ARG A 116 -15.19 -8.94 -2.73
N LYS A 117 -14.37 -8.05 -3.29
CA LYS A 117 -14.40 -6.62 -2.96
C LYS A 117 -15.73 -5.96 -3.37
N ARG A 118 -16.20 -6.24 -4.59
CA ARG A 118 -17.48 -5.72 -5.10
C ARG A 118 -18.66 -6.23 -4.28
N SER A 119 -18.70 -7.53 -3.97
CA SER A 119 -19.77 -8.13 -3.15
C SER A 119 -19.85 -7.52 -1.75
N GLU A 120 -18.72 -7.38 -1.05
CA GLU A 120 -18.68 -6.75 0.28
C GLU A 120 -19.01 -5.25 0.19
N SER A 121 -18.53 -4.53 -0.84
CA SER A 121 -18.90 -3.13 -1.05
C SER A 121 -20.40 -2.93 -1.29
N ARG A 122 -21.08 -3.83 -2.02
CA ARG A 122 -22.54 -3.78 -2.22
C ARG A 122 -23.31 -3.95 -0.91
N LYS A 123 -22.75 -4.67 0.05
CA LYS A 123 -23.31 -4.83 1.41
C LYS A 123 -23.02 -3.62 2.32
N GLY A 124 -22.37 -2.57 1.80
CA GLY A 124 -21.93 -1.42 2.58
C GLY A 124 -20.65 -1.65 3.39
N GLU A 125 -19.97 -2.79 3.20
CA GLU A 125 -18.72 -3.06 3.91
C GLU A 125 -17.56 -2.27 3.27
N GLN A 126 -17.12 -1.23 3.98
CA GLN A 126 -15.99 -0.41 3.54
C GLN A 126 -14.69 -1.22 3.47
N ARG A 127 -14.46 -2.10 4.45
CA ARG A 127 -13.24 -2.89 4.60
C ARG A 127 -13.48 -4.32 4.16
N SER A 128 -12.66 -4.77 3.22
CA SER A 128 -12.72 -6.12 2.66
C SER A 128 -11.36 -6.78 2.82
N ALA A 129 -11.33 -7.93 3.49
CA ALA A 129 -10.09 -8.70 3.60
C ALA A 129 -9.61 -9.13 2.21
N ASN A 130 -8.31 -9.02 1.96
CA ASN A 130 -7.72 -9.58 0.75
C ASN A 130 -7.78 -11.11 0.82
N PRO A 131 -8.15 -11.81 -0.26
CA PRO A 131 -7.90 -13.25 -0.37
C PRO A 131 -6.41 -13.57 -0.16
N PRO A 132 -6.06 -14.81 0.25
CA PRO A 132 -4.67 -15.19 0.50
C PRO A 132 -3.71 -14.87 -0.64
N ALA A 133 -4.11 -15.12 -1.89
CA ALA A 133 -3.31 -14.80 -3.08
C ALA A 133 -3.02 -13.29 -3.18
N ALA A 134 -4.05 -12.44 -3.09
CA ALA A 134 -3.89 -10.99 -3.11
C ALA A 134 -3.12 -10.44 -1.90
N LYS A 135 -3.10 -11.17 -0.77
CA LYS A 135 -2.25 -10.82 0.37
C LYS A 135 -0.78 -11.13 0.06
N ALA A 136 -0.49 -12.31 -0.48
CA ALA A 136 0.86 -12.72 -0.87
C ALA A 136 1.42 -11.82 -1.98
N ALA A 137 0.66 -11.60 -3.05
CA ALA A 137 1.03 -10.70 -4.15
C ALA A 137 1.35 -9.27 -3.68
N ARG A 138 0.62 -8.75 -2.68
CA ARG A 138 0.98 -7.46 -2.06
C ARG A 138 2.31 -7.49 -1.32
N LYS A 139 2.64 -8.60 -0.66
CA LYS A 139 3.93 -8.76 0.01
C LYS A 139 5.07 -8.81 -0.99
N VAL A 140 4.86 -9.45 -2.14
CA VAL A 140 5.79 -9.41 -3.27
C VAL A 140 6.01 -7.97 -3.73
N ALA A 141 4.94 -7.24 -4.03
CA ALA A 141 5.02 -5.84 -4.44
C ALA A 141 5.71 -4.94 -3.40
N GLU A 142 5.43 -5.15 -2.11
CA GLU A 142 6.09 -4.44 -1.01
C GLU A 142 7.60 -4.74 -0.99
N LEU A 143 8.02 -6.00 -1.14
CA LEU A 143 9.45 -6.36 -1.17
C LEU A 143 10.17 -5.83 -2.40
N ASP A 144 9.48 -5.80 -3.55
CA ASP A 144 10.06 -5.26 -4.77
C ASP A 144 10.37 -3.77 -4.61
N ALA A 145 9.43 -2.98 -4.07
CA ALA A 145 9.59 -1.54 -3.88
C ALA A 145 10.70 -1.16 -2.86
N LEU A 146 11.12 -2.08 -1.99
CA LEU A 146 12.07 -1.80 -0.92
C LEU A 146 13.54 -1.88 -1.37
N SER A 147 14.41 -1.19 -0.61
CA SER A 147 15.86 -1.43 -0.69
C SER A 147 16.20 -2.88 -0.35
N ALA A 148 17.33 -3.42 -0.86
CA ALA A 148 17.74 -4.79 -0.56
C ALA A 148 17.82 -5.05 0.97
N LYS A 149 18.31 -4.06 1.73
CA LYS A 149 18.43 -4.14 3.20
C LYS A 149 17.06 -4.26 3.87
N GLU A 150 16.06 -3.51 3.41
CA GLU A 150 14.72 -3.52 3.98
C GLU A 150 13.90 -4.72 3.52
N ALA A 151 14.05 -5.11 2.25
CA ALA A 151 13.48 -6.34 1.71
C ALA A 151 13.93 -7.56 2.52
N VAL A 152 15.24 -7.68 2.82
CA VAL A 152 15.77 -8.74 3.70
C VAL A 152 15.10 -8.72 5.08
N LYS A 153 14.92 -7.53 5.69
CA LYS A 153 14.26 -7.44 7.00
C LYS A 153 12.81 -7.93 6.94
N ARG A 154 12.06 -7.54 5.91
CA ARG A 154 10.65 -7.91 5.75
C ARG A 154 10.46 -9.37 5.35
N ALA A 155 11.37 -9.91 4.54
CA ALA A 155 11.38 -11.32 4.14
C ALA A 155 11.46 -12.28 5.34
N ARG A 156 12.04 -11.83 6.47
CA ARG A 156 12.11 -12.63 7.70
C ARG A 156 10.75 -12.93 8.31
N ASP A 157 9.74 -12.09 8.08
CA ASP A 157 8.43 -12.21 8.70
C ASP A 157 7.40 -12.90 7.78
N LEU A 158 7.82 -13.34 6.59
CA LEU A 158 6.94 -14.04 5.65
C LEU A 158 6.70 -15.49 6.08
N SER A 159 5.47 -15.96 5.86
CA SER A 159 5.19 -17.40 5.91
C SER A 159 5.90 -18.14 4.77
N PRO A 160 6.16 -19.45 4.88
CA PRO A 160 6.80 -20.23 3.81
C PRO A 160 6.15 -20.03 2.43
N ARG A 161 4.81 -20.03 2.38
CA ARG A 161 4.04 -19.82 1.14
C ARG A 161 4.18 -18.39 0.58
N GLU A 162 4.17 -17.37 1.44
CA GLU A 162 4.39 -15.99 1.00
C GLU A 162 5.85 -15.79 0.53
N ALA A 163 6.80 -16.46 1.18
CA ALA A 163 8.22 -16.43 0.82
C ALA A 163 8.52 -17.13 -0.51
N GLU A 164 7.82 -18.23 -0.83
CA GLU A 164 7.99 -18.96 -2.09
C GLU A 164 7.61 -18.09 -3.29
N GLN A 165 6.46 -17.42 -3.22
CA GLN A 165 6.03 -16.52 -4.28
C GLN A 165 6.98 -15.33 -4.43
N ALA A 166 7.40 -14.72 -3.31
CA ALA A 166 8.37 -13.63 -3.33
C ALA A 166 9.75 -14.07 -3.86
N LEU A 167 10.18 -15.30 -3.58
CA LEU A 167 11.44 -15.86 -4.08
C LEU A 167 11.39 -16.00 -5.61
N GLN A 168 10.29 -16.51 -6.15
CA GLN A 168 10.10 -16.64 -7.59
C GLN A 168 10.12 -15.27 -8.26
N HIS A 169 9.34 -14.31 -7.76
CA HIS A 169 9.34 -12.94 -8.29
C HIS A 169 10.72 -12.30 -8.24
N GLU A 170 11.44 -12.39 -7.12
CA GLU A 170 12.77 -11.80 -6.99
C GLU A 170 13.77 -12.43 -7.98
N ARG A 171 13.66 -13.74 -8.28
CA ARG A 171 14.50 -14.41 -9.30
C ARG A 171 14.23 -13.89 -10.70
N ASP A 172 12.97 -13.67 -11.04
CA ASP A 172 12.54 -13.27 -12.37
C ASP A 172 12.74 -11.76 -12.65
N HIS A 173 12.96 -10.97 -11.59
CA HIS A 173 13.08 -9.51 -11.67
C HIS A 173 14.47 -9.01 -11.22
N LYS A 174 14.60 -8.57 -9.96
CA LYS A 174 15.78 -7.82 -9.48
C LYS A 174 16.98 -8.72 -9.13
N ALA A 175 16.75 -10.02 -8.92
CA ALA A 175 17.75 -11.03 -8.59
C ALA A 175 18.75 -10.62 -7.49
N ARG A 176 18.29 -9.90 -6.46
CA ARG A 176 19.17 -9.38 -5.41
C ARG A 176 19.62 -10.55 -4.53
N LYS A 177 20.90 -10.94 -4.66
CA LYS A 177 21.50 -12.10 -3.97
C LYS A 177 21.10 -12.20 -2.48
N THR A 178 21.25 -11.12 -1.72
CA THR A 178 20.95 -11.12 -0.29
C THR A 178 19.47 -11.30 0.03
N VAL A 179 18.57 -10.81 -0.83
CA VAL A 179 17.12 -10.98 -0.72
C VAL A 179 16.75 -12.42 -1.04
N LEU A 180 17.30 -12.97 -2.14
CA LEU A 180 17.13 -14.37 -2.53
C LEU A 180 17.55 -15.33 -1.41
N ASP A 181 18.75 -15.15 -0.85
CA ASP A 181 19.25 -15.99 0.25
C ASP A 181 18.33 -15.94 1.49
N GLN A 182 17.75 -14.78 1.78
CA GLN A 182 16.85 -14.61 2.92
C GLN A 182 15.46 -15.21 2.66
N LEU A 183 14.95 -15.08 1.43
CA LEU A 183 13.68 -15.65 1.01
C LEU A 183 13.76 -17.18 0.97
N ASP A 184 14.85 -17.74 0.45
CA ASP A 184 15.09 -19.19 0.46
C ASP A 184 15.09 -19.77 1.88
N LYS A 185 15.75 -19.08 2.83
CA LYS A 185 15.67 -19.45 4.26
C LYS A 185 14.27 -19.35 4.84
N ALA A 186 13.44 -18.41 4.37
CA ALA A 186 12.07 -18.25 4.85
C ALA A 186 11.14 -19.33 4.27
N VAL A 187 11.37 -19.78 3.03
CA VAL A 187 10.68 -20.92 2.41
C VAL A 187 10.89 -22.20 3.22
N HIS A 188 12.14 -22.45 3.64
CA HIS A 188 12.51 -23.69 4.35
C HIS A 188 12.39 -23.59 5.87
N ARG A 189 11.69 -22.58 6.40
CA ARG A 189 11.54 -22.40 7.85
C ARG A 189 10.46 -23.35 8.38
N GLY A 190 10.90 -24.39 9.11
CA GLY A 190 10.07 -25.30 9.90
C GLY A 190 10.05 -24.92 11.37
#